data_AF-A0A7K4H6F5-F1
#
_entry.id   AF-A0A7K4H6F5-F1
#
_cell.length_a   1.000
_cell.length_b   1.000
_cell.length_c   1.000
_cell.angle_alpha   90.00
_cell.angle_beta   90.00
_cell.angle_gamma   90.00
#
_symmetry.space_group_name_H-M   'P 1'
#
loop_
_entity.id
_entity.type
_entity.pdbx_description
1 polymer ?
#
loop_
_entity_poly.entity_id
_entity_poly.type
_entity_poly.pdbx_seq_one_letter_code
_entity_poly.pdbx_strand_id
1 'polypeptide(L)'
;MSNFLKEFKFEKSPLKITYLDKEPLKLSNELIFFHNKSKFRKYLTQLQYLIKSYTNTPLHAAGIRDSYLKEEFSEKFLIVLLSTSETIKRTNEIIKPHSEMELNNGCFYLEVDTNFMFLLSRDMEGLILGVNTMEIILKQIMEDYMNQKQFDDYIKICSFKLTDCVKSV
;
A
#
# COMPACT_ATOMS: atom_id res chain seq x y z
N MET A 1 20.49 14.03 -8.57
CA MET A 1 19.42 13.72 -7.60
C MET A 1 18.39 12.89 -8.33
N SER A 2 17.99 11.72 -7.80
CA SER A 2 16.95 10.92 -8.47
C SER A 2 15.65 11.70 -8.44
N ASN A 3 15.13 12.08 -9.60
CA ASN A 3 13.79 12.62 -9.69
C ASN A 3 12.83 11.43 -9.56
N PHE A 4 11.92 11.46 -8.61
CA PHE A 4 10.82 10.50 -8.54
C PHE A 4 9.53 11.28 -8.38
N LEU A 5 8.43 10.69 -8.82
CA LEU A 5 7.12 11.29 -8.72
C LEU A 5 6.80 11.70 -7.27
N LYS A 6 6.62 13.00 -7.04
CA LYS A 6 6.35 13.58 -5.71
C LYS A 6 4.87 13.66 -5.39
N GLU A 7 4.03 13.74 -6.41
CA GLU A 7 2.58 13.89 -6.28
C GLU A 7 1.85 13.02 -7.31
N PHE A 8 0.71 12.45 -6.90
CA PHE A 8 -0.14 11.61 -7.73
C PHE A 8 -1.34 12.39 -8.25
N LYS A 9 -1.74 12.08 -9.48
CA LYS A 9 -2.96 12.58 -10.10
C LYS A 9 -4.07 11.55 -9.93
N PHE A 10 -5.25 12.01 -9.56
CA PHE A 10 -6.44 11.18 -9.43
C PHE A 10 -7.54 11.74 -10.32
N GLU A 11 -8.30 10.87 -11.00
CA GLU A 11 -9.50 11.29 -11.74
C GLU A 11 -10.52 11.93 -10.79
N LYS A 12 -10.64 11.36 -9.59
CA LYS A 12 -11.41 11.89 -8.47
C LYS A 12 -10.48 12.08 -7.29
N SER A 13 -10.40 13.31 -6.79
CA SER A 13 -9.56 13.61 -5.63
C SER A 13 -9.98 12.77 -4.42
N PRO A 14 -9.02 12.17 -3.68
CA PRO A 14 -9.32 11.51 -2.42
C PRO A 14 -9.80 12.55 -1.40
N LEU A 15 -10.56 12.11 -0.39
CA LEU A 15 -10.99 12.99 0.71
C LEU A 15 -9.81 13.74 1.35
N LYS A 16 -8.69 13.05 1.55
CA LYS A 16 -7.46 13.67 2.05
C LYS A 16 -6.24 12.93 1.55
N ILE A 17 -5.24 13.69 1.12
CA ILE A 17 -3.88 13.21 0.90
C ILE A 17 -2.88 14.20 1.51
N THR A 18 -1.82 13.68 2.12
CA THR A 18 -0.74 14.49 2.71
C THR A 18 0.58 13.82 2.38
N TYR A 19 1.40 14.52 1.59
CA TYR A 19 2.76 14.08 1.29
C TYR A 19 3.70 14.45 2.43
N LEU A 20 4.66 13.58 2.72
CA LEU A 20 5.60 13.72 3.82
C LEU A 20 7.01 13.92 3.27
N ASP A 21 7.76 14.85 3.87
CA ASP A 21 9.18 15.03 3.56
C ASP A 21 10.00 13.96 4.31
N LYS A 22 9.98 12.75 3.76
CA LYS A 22 10.71 11.57 4.23
C LYS A 22 11.38 10.86 3.06
N GLU A 23 12.31 9.97 3.38
CA GLU A 23 12.89 9.09 2.36
C GLU A 23 11.80 8.23 1.70
N PRO A 24 11.89 7.98 0.37
CA PRO A 24 10.91 7.19 -0.33
C PRO A 24 11.03 5.70 -0.01
N LEU A 25 9.92 4.97 -0.12
CA LEU A 25 9.95 3.52 -0.17
C LEU A 25 10.61 3.08 -1.48
N LYS A 26 11.63 2.23 -1.38
CA LYS A 26 12.31 1.64 -2.54
C LYS A 26 11.67 0.30 -2.85
N LEU A 27 11.09 0.16 -4.03
CA LEU A 27 10.61 -1.12 -4.52
C LEU A 27 11.81 -2.00 -4.86
N SER A 28 11.86 -3.20 -4.25
CA SER A 28 12.86 -4.22 -4.49
C SER A 28 12.20 -5.59 -4.63
N ASN A 29 12.97 -6.58 -5.09
CA ASN A 29 12.51 -7.96 -5.21
C ASN A 29 12.25 -8.64 -3.86
N GLU A 30 12.60 -8.00 -2.74
CA GLU A 30 12.36 -8.50 -1.39
C GLU A 30 10.98 -8.11 -0.85
N LEU A 31 10.30 -7.15 -1.50
CA LEU A 31 8.97 -6.73 -1.08
C LEU A 31 7.91 -7.75 -1.48
N ILE A 32 6.97 -7.96 -0.58
CA ILE A 32 5.87 -8.91 -0.73
C ILE A 32 4.61 -8.24 -0.17
N PHE A 33 3.46 -8.53 -0.77
CA PHE A 33 2.18 -8.18 -0.16
C PHE A 33 1.84 -9.14 0.97
N PHE A 34 1.57 -8.61 2.15
CA PHE A 34 1.06 -9.35 3.29
C PHE A 34 -0.39 -8.97 3.56
N HIS A 35 -1.20 -9.93 4.00
CA HIS A 35 -2.60 -9.70 4.30
C HIS A 35 -3.09 -10.50 5.52
N ASN A 36 -4.04 -9.97 6.28
CA ASN A 36 -4.59 -10.68 7.45
C ASN A 36 -5.78 -11.62 7.14
N LYS A 37 -6.40 -11.55 5.95
CA LYS A 37 -7.47 -12.49 5.55
C LYS A 37 -7.25 -13.07 4.16
N SER A 38 -7.40 -14.39 4.03
CA SER A 38 -7.17 -15.13 2.78
C SER A 38 -8.04 -14.67 1.60
N LYS A 39 -9.29 -14.24 1.89
CA LYS A 39 -10.24 -13.74 0.88
C LYS A 39 -9.73 -12.53 0.09
N PHE A 40 -8.67 -11.86 0.57
CA PHE A 40 -8.09 -10.68 -0.09
C PHE A 40 -7.18 -11.02 -1.26
N ARG A 41 -6.67 -12.26 -1.32
CA ARG A 41 -5.63 -12.66 -2.29
C ARG A 41 -6.02 -12.32 -3.74
N LYS A 42 -7.31 -12.48 -4.10
CA LYS A 42 -7.82 -12.17 -5.44
C LYS A 42 -7.71 -10.69 -5.83
N TYR A 43 -7.82 -9.77 -4.87
CA TYR A 43 -7.70 -8.33 -5.12
C TYR A 43 -6.25 -7.91 -5.24
N LEU A 44 -5.34 -8.57 -4.52
CA LEU A 44 -3.91 -8.32 -4.64
C LEU A 44 -3.35 -8.80 -5.99
N THR A 45 -3.96 -9.83 -6.60
CA THR A 45 -3.58 -10.34 -7.91
C THR A 45 -3.45 -9.24 -8.98
N GLN A 46 -4.33 -8.23 -8.97
CA GLN A 46 -4.25 -7.13 -9.94
C GLN A 46 -2.98 -6.29 -9.75
N LEU A 47 -2.61 -6.00 -8.49
CA LEU A 47 -1.37 -5.29 -8.15
C LEU A 47 -0.14 -6.13 -8.53
N GLN A 48 -0.18 -7.44 -8.30
CA GLN A 48 0.91 -8.34 -8.67
C GLN A 48 1.14 -8.37 -10.18
N TYR A 49 0.07 -8.40 -10.98
CA TYR A 49 0.16 -8.36 -12.43
C TYR A 49 0.62 -7.00 -12.95
N LEU A 50 0.17 -5.91 -12.34
CA LEU A 50 0.69 -4.57 -12.63
C LEU A 50 2.20 -4.54 -12.44
N ILE A 51 2.73 -4.95 -11.29
CA ILE A 51 4.19 -4.92 -11.07
C ILE A 51 4.91 -5.85 -12.05
N LYS A 52 4.35 -7.04 -12.31
CA LYS A 52 4.92 -7.99 -13.27
C LYS A 52 5.04 -7.40 -14.67
N SER A 53 4.07 -6.61 -15.13
CA SER A 53 4.11 -6.05 -16.49
C SER A 53 5.25 -5.05 -16.71
N TYR A 54 5.79 -4.47 -15.64
CA TYR A 54 6.91 -3.52 -15.70
C TYR A 54 8.26 -4.14 -15.31
N THR A 55 8.26 -5.12 -14.41
CA THR A 55 9.50 -5.69 -13.82
C THR A 55 9.81 -7.12 -14.30
N ASN A 56 8.91 -7.73 -15.09
CA ASN A 56 8.90 -9.15 -15.45
C ASN A 56 8.85 -10.14 -14.27
N THR A 57 8.76 -9.65 -13.03
CA THR A 57 8.73 -10.47 -11.81
C THR A 57 7.49 -10.11 -11.00
N PRO A 58 6.54 -11.04 -10.77
CA PRO A 58 5.40 -10.74 -9.92
C PRO A 58 5.82 -10.62 -8.46
N LEU A 59 5.31 -9.61 -7.76
CA LEU A 59 5.39 -9.61 -6.30
C LEU A 59 4.52 -10.74 -5.75
N HIS A 60 5.01 -11.42 -4.72
CA HIS A 60 4.23 -12.47 -4.06
C HIS A 60 3.20 -11.87 -3.09
N ALA A 61 2.23 -12.70 -2.68
CA ALA A 61 1.27 -12.36 -1.63
C ALA A 61 1.23 -13.48 -0.60
N ALA A 62 1.27 -13.13 0.68
CA ALA A 62 1.31 -14.06 1.80
C ALA A 62 0.38 -13.62 2.95
N GLY A 63 -0.07 -14.58 3.75
CA GLY A 63 -0.76 -14.29 4.99
C GLY A 63 0.20 -13.75 6.05
N ILE A 64 -0.26 -12.79 6.86
CA ILE A 64 0.44 -12.39 8.09
C ILE A 64 0.34 -13.55 9.09
N ARG A 65 1.46 -13.94 9.69
CA ARG A 65 1.47 -15.00 10.72
C ARG A 65 0.79 -14.48 11.98
N ASP A 66 0.02 -15.34 12.66
CA ASP A 66 -0.67 -15.00 13.91
C ASP A 66 0.30 -14.48 14.98
N SER A 67 1.54 -14.99 15.02
CA SER A 67 2.59 -14.51 15.94
C SER A 67 3.02 -13.05 15.72
N TYR A 68 2.70 -12.46 14.56
CA TYR A 68 3.12 -11.10 14.18
C TYR A 68 1.98 -10.09 14.25
N LEU A 69 0.73 -10.55 14.36
CA LEU A 69 -0.46 -9.70 14.38
C LEU A 69 -1.36 -10.10 15.54
N LYS A 70 -1.55 -9.16 16.47
CA LYS A 70 -2.50 -9.35 17.55
C LYS A 70 -3.92 -9.51 17.02
N GLU A 71 -4.67 -10.39 17.67
CA GLU A 71 -6.07 -10.67 17.36
C GLU A 71 -6.94 -9.40 17.36
N GLU A 72 -6.74 -8.51 18.34
CA GLU A 72 -7.47 -7.23 18.47
C GLU A 72 -7.42 -6.39 17.17
N PHE A 73 -6.29 -6.39 16.48
CA PHE A 73 -6.14 -5.66 15.21
C PHE A 73 -6.78 -6.43 14.05
N SER A 74 -6.68 -7.77 14.05
CA SER A 74 -7.26 -8.59 12.99
C SER A 74 -8.78 -8.68 13.05
N GLU A 75 -9.39 -8.45 14.20
CA GLU A 75 -10.84 -8.36 14.38
C GLU A 75 -11.37 -6.98 13.96
N LYS A 76 -10.62 -5.92 14.30
CA LYS A 76 -11.03 -4.54 14.02
C LYS A 76 -10.84 -4.16 12.56
N PHE A 77 -9.80 -4.68 11.90
CA PHE A 77 -9.39 -4.19 10.59
C PHE A 77 -9.08 -5.30 9.57
N LEU A 78 -9.30 -4.94 8.31
CA LEU A 78 -8.71 -5.60 7.15
C LEU A 78 -7.40 -4.89 6.83
N ILE A 79 -6.33 -5.66 6.71
CA ILE A 79 -4.96 -5.15 6.63
C ILE A 79 -4.27 -5.71 5.39
N VAL A 80 -3.63 -4.82 4.63
CA VAL A 80 -2.66 -5.15 3.58
C VAL A 80 -1.37 -4.38 3.84
N LEU A 81 -0.23 -5.05 3.76
CA LEU A 81 1.09 -4.44 3.94
C LEU A 81 2.02 -4.87 2.80
N LEU A 82 2.49 -3.95 1.99
CA LEU A 82 3.63 -4.20 1.09
C LEU A 82 4.91 -3.88 1.87
N SER A 83 5.69 -4.91 2.19
CA SER A 83 6.92 -4.77 2.97
C SER A 83 7.85 -5.96 2.79
N THR A 84 9.00 -5.99 3.47
CA THR A 84 9.89 -7.14 3.50
C THR A 84 9.48 -8.16 4.57
N SER A 85 10.06 -9.37 4.50
CA SER A 85 9.90 -10.41 5.52
C SER A 85 10.46 -10.03 6.90
N GLU A 86 11.31 -9.00 6.99
CA GLU A 86 11.80 -8.48 8.27
C GLU A 86 10.82 -7.44 8.85
N THR A 87 10.40 -6.47 8.03
CA THR A 87 9.45 -5.43 8.44
C THR A 87 8.13 -6.02 8.93
N ILE A 88 7.63 -7.10 8.31
CA ILE A 88 6.37 -7.72 8.73
C ILE A 88 6.38 -8.27 10.16
N LYS A 89 7.55 -8.60 10.74
CA LYS A 89 7.64 -9.04 12.14
C LYS A 89 7.21 -7.94 13.11
N ARG A 90 7.27 -6.68 12.68
CA ARG A 90 6.90 -5.48 13.43
C ARG A 90 5.49 -4.97 13.10
N THR A 91 4.63 -5.80 12.49
CA THR A 91 3.26 -5.42 12.08
C THR A 91 2.47 -4.77 13.22
N ASN A 92 2.55 -5.32 14.44
CA ASN A 92 1.88 -4.74 15.60
C ASN A 92 2.34 -3.31 15.91
N GLU A 93 3.63 -3.01 15.74
CA GLU A 93 4.17 -1.66 15.94
C GLU A 93 3.71 -0.69 14.85
N ILE A 94 3.57 -1.19 13.61
CA ILE A 94 3.06 -0.42 12.47
C ILE A 94 1.60 -0.04 12.67
N ILE A 95 0.78 -0.98 13.17
CA ILE A 95 -0.68 -0.75 13.33
C ILE A 95 -1.01 0.04 14.59
N LYS A 96 -0.23 -0.12 15.67
CA LYS A 96 -0.53 0.47 16.99
C LYS A 96 -0.83 1.99 16.97
N PRO A 97 -0.12 2.85 16.21
CA PRO A 97 -0.46 4.27 16.09
C PRO A 97 -1.85 4.55 15.50
N HIS A 98 -2.45 3.56 14.82
CA HIS A 98 -3.75 3.65 14.16
C HIS A 98 -4.82 2.84 14.92
N SER A 99 -4.52 2.30 16.10
CA SER A 99 -5.45 1.46 16.85
C SER A 99 -6.76 2.16 17.15
N GLU A 100 -6.72 3.47 17.44
CA GLU A 100 -7.88 4.30 17.74
C GLU A 100 -8.49 4.98 16.51
N MET A 101 -8.02 4.67 15.30
CA MET A 101 -8.55 5.29 14.10
C MET A 101 -10.00 4.86 13.85
N GLU A 102 -10.90 5.84 13.81
CA GLU A 102 -12.29 5.64 13.41
C GLU A 102 -12.40 5.66 11.88
N LEU A 103 -12.37 4.48 11.28
CA LEU A 103 -12.74 4.30 9.87
C LEU A 103 -14.24 3.99 9.79
N ASN A 104 -14.94 4.67 8.88
CA ASN A 104 -16.32 4.33 8.54
C ASN A 104 -16.35 3.17 7.54
N ASN A 105 -17.50 2.51 7.44
CA ASN A 105 -17.73 1.51 6.40
C ASN A 105 -17.57 2.13 5.01
N GLY A 106 -16.93 1.41 4.09
CA GLY A 106 -16.57 1.88 2.76
C GLY A 106 -15.38 2.84 2.72
N CYS A 107 -14.70 3.09 3.84
CA CYS A 107 -13.51 3.95 3.89
C CYS A 107 -12.23 3.14 4.08
N PHE A 108 -11.11 3.73 3.66
CA PHE A 108 -9.79 3.18 3.91
C PHE A 108 -8.78 4.27 4.28
N TYR A 109 -7.70 3.82 4.91
CA TYR A 109 -6.50 4.57 5.18
C TYR A 109 -5.32 3.90 4.48
N LEU A 110 -4.51 4.68 3.76
CA LEU A 110 -3.31 4.23 3.08
C LEU A 110 -2.13 5.09 3.54
N GLU A 111 -1.06 4.46 3.99
CA GLU A 111 0.19 5.11 4.38
C GLU A 111 1.36 4.49 3.64
N VAL A 112 2.26 5.34 3.17
CA VAL A 112 3.57 4.94 2.69
C VAL A 112 4.63 5.61 3.54
N ASP A 113 5.45 4.80 4.19
CA ASP A 113 6.70 5.19 4.81
C ASP A 113 7.86 4.52 4.07
N THR A 114 9.09 4.88 4.41
CA THR A 114 10.36 4.31 3.97
C THR A 114 10.41 2.79 3.88
N ASN A 115 9.70 2.08 4.77
CA ASN A 115 9.83 0.63 4.95
C ASN A 115 8.61 -0.16 4.48
N PHE A 116 7.47 0.51 4.24
CA PHE A 116 6.23 -0.17 3.92
C PHE A 116 5.22 0.73 3.23
N MET A 117 4.30 0.10 2.51
CA MET A 117 3.01 0.67 2.15
C MET A 117 1.92 -0.12 2.88
N PHE A 118 1.09 0.56 3.66
CA PHE A 118 0.13 0.00 4.60
C PHE A 118 -1.27 0.48 4.27
N LEU A 119 -2.18 -0.47 4.04
CA LEU A 119 -3.59 -0.23 3.78
C LEU A 119 -4.42 -0.81 4.93
N LEU A 120 -5.33 0.00 5.45
CA LEU A 120 -6.25 -0.32 6.54
C LEU A 120 -7.68 -0.01 6.12
N SER A 121 -8.61 -0.95 6.32
CA SER A 121 -10.05 -0.71 6.19
C SER A 121 -10.84 -1.50 7.24
N ARG A 122 -12.13 -1.22 7.41
CA ARG A 122 -13.02 -2.03 8.28
C ARG A 122 -13.81 -3.08 7.51
N ASP A 123 -14.04 -2.85 6.24
CA ASP A 123 -14.85 -3.71 5.40
C ASP A 123 -14.25 -3.88 4.01
N MET A 124 -14.86 -4.79 3.26
CA MET A 124 -14.42 -5.15 1.91
C MET A 124 -14.58 -3.99 0.93
N GLU A 125 -15.59 -3.14 1.08
CA GLU A 125 -15.79 -1.97 0.20
C GLU A 125 -14.62 -1.00 0.32
N GLY A 126 -14.23 -0.64 1.54
CA GLY A 126 -13.06 0.18 1.81
C GLY A 126 -11.77 -0.48 1.33
N LEU A 127 -11.62 -1.80 1.56
CA LEU A 127 -10.44 -2.53 1.09
C LEU A 127 -10.31 -2.49 -0.43
N ILE A 128 -11.39 -2.75 -1.15
CA ILE A 128 -11.41 -2.77 -2.62
C ILE A 128 -11.06 -1.38 -3.15
N LEU A 129 -11.68 -0.34 -2.60
CA LEU A 129 -11.35 1.03 -2.97
C LEU A 129 -9.86 1.33 -2.72
N GLY A 130 -9.34 0.95 -1.55
CA GLY A 130 -7.94 1.17 -1.22
C GLY A 130 -6.96 0.42 -2.12
N VAL A 131 -7.26 -0.83 -2.49
CA VAL A 131 -6.46 -1.60 -3.46
C VAL A 131 -6.51 -0.94 -4.85
N ASN A 132 -7.67 -0.46 -5.30
CA ASN A 132 -7.78 0.27 -6.56
C ASN A 132 -6.97 1.59 -6.51
N THR A 133 -6.97 2.30 -5.37
CA THR A 133 -6.14 3.50 -5.19
C THR A 133 -4.65 3.16 -5.21
N MET A 134 -4.23 2.05 -4.58
CA MET A 134 -2.84 1.56 -4.68
C MET A 134 -2.47 1.27 -6.13
N GLU A 135 -3.37 0.68 -6.92
CA GLU A 135 -3.14 0.40 -8.35
C GLU A 135 -2.89 1.69 -9.15
N ILE A 136 -3.74 2.70 -8.96
CA ILE A 136 -3.61 4.02 -9.62
C ILE A 136 -2.26 4.66 -9.30
N ILE A 137 -1.84 4.60 -8.03
CA ILE A 137 -0.58 5.18 -7.56
C ILE A 137 0.61 4.40 -8.14
N LEU A 138 0.60 3.07 -8.00
CA LEU A 138 1.68 2.21 -8.50
C LEU A 138 1.82 2.32 -10.01
N LYS A 139 0.73 2.44 -10.76
CA LYS A 139 0.77 2.62 -12.22
C LYS A 139 1.50 3.91 -12.59
N GLN A 140 1.16 5.04 -11.94
CA GLN A 140 1.84 6.32 -12.19
C GLN A 140 3.32 6.26 -11.87
N ILE A 141 3.70 5.59 -10.78
CA ILE A 141 5.10 5.41 -10.38
C ILE A 141 5.87 4.58 -11.41
N MET A 142 5.26 3.50 -11.90
CA MET A 142 5.87 2.64 -12.91
C MET A 142 6.01 3.36 -14.25
N GLU A 143 5.00 4.11 -14.67
CA GLU A 143 5.04 4.93 -15.89
C GLU A 143 6.12 6.02 -15.80
N ASP A 144 6.19 6.74 -14.67
CA ASP A 144 7.24 7.73 -14.42
C ASP A 144 8.63 7.11 -14.50
N TYR A 145 8.85 5.98 -13.80
CA TYR A 145 10.12 5.25 -13.84
C TYR A 145 10.52 4.84 -15.26
N MET A 146 9.60 4.26 -16.04
CA MET A 146 9.87 3.88 -17.43
C MET A 146 10.19 5.10 -18.32
N ASN A 147 9.53 6.23 -18.09
CA ASN A 147 9.76 7.46 -18.85
C ASN A 147 11.12 8.10 -18.55
N GLN A 148 11.61 7.95 -17.31
CA GLN A 148 12.93 8.47 -16.92
C GLN A 148 14.09 7.71 -17.58
N LYS A 149 13.89 6.45 -17.99
CA LYS A 149 14.89 5.59 -18.63
C LYS A 149 16.19 5.41 -17.82
N GLN A 150 16.15 5.63 -16.50
CA GLN A 150 17.26 5.45 -15.58
C GLN A 150 17.11 4.12 -14.83
N PHE A 151 17.29 3.02 -15.57
CA PHE A 151 16.99 1.67 -15.07
C PHE A 151 17.99 1.12 -14.02
N ASP A 152 19.04 1.86 -13.73
CA ASP A 152 20.05 1.53 -12.72
C ASP A 152 19.66 2.01 -11.31
N ASP A 153 18.54 2.74 -11.16
CA ASP A 153 18.04 3.24 -9.86
C ASP A 153 16.81 2.44 -9.40
N TYR A 154 16.56 2.43 -8.09
CA TYR A 154 15.37 1.78 -7.53
C TYR A 154 14.10 2.56 -7.90
N ILE A 155 13.00 1.84 -8.14
CA ILE A 155 11.68 2.47 -8.27
C ILE A 155 11.28 3.02 -6.89
N LYS A 156 10.99 4.32 -6.82
CA LYS A 156 10.76 5.04 -5.57
C LYS A 156 9.30 5.48 -5.45
N ILE A 157 8.72 5.27 -4.27
CA ILE A 157 7.39 5.74 -3.90
C ILE A 157 7.56 6.84 -2.85
N CYS A 158 7.06 8.05 -3.12
CA CYS A 158 7.09 9.12 -2.13
C CYS A 158 6.31 8.72 -0.86
N SER A 159 6.70 9.25 0.30
CA SER A 159 5.96 9.02 1.53
C SER A 159 4.69 9.86 1.57
N PHE A 160 3.58 9.26 1.97
CA PHE A 160 2.30 9.96 2.08
C PHE A 160 1.33 9.26 3.03
N LYS A 161 0.27 9.98 3.38
CA LYS A 161 -0.92 9.47 4.05
C LYS A 161 -2.14 9.84 3.23
N LEU A 162 -3.04 8.90 3.00
CA LEU A 162 -4.24 9.06 2.21
C LEU A 162 -5.44 8.44 2.93
N THR A 163 -6.58 9.11 2.83
CA THR A 163 -7.87 8.60 3.30
C THR A 163 -8.92 8.93 2.26
N ASP A 164 -9.78 7.96 1.96
CA ASP A 164 -10.92 8.14 1.06
C ASP A 164 -12.03 7.12 1.38
N CYS A 165 -13.22 7.36 0.82
CA CYS A 165 -14.43 6.57 1.05
C CYS A 165 -15.23 6.41 -0.24
N VAL A 166 -15.94 5.28 -0.40
CA VAL A 166 -16.82 5.04 -1.57
C VAL A 166 -17.87 6.17 -1.75
N LYS A 167 -18.26 6.83 -0.64
CA LYS A 167 -19.26 7.91 -0.61
C LYS A 167 -18.71 9.33 -0.66
N SER A 168 -17.53 9.57 -1.24
CA SER A 168 -17.10 10.94 -1.55
C SER A 168 -17.93 11.50 -2.73
N VAL A 169 -19.15 11.97 -2.49
CA VAL A 169 -19.87 12.86 -3.43
C VAL A 169 -19.51 14.29 -3.08
#